data_AF-A0AAE7D8G3-F1
#
_entry.id   AF-A0AAE7D8G3-F1
#
_cell.length_a   1.000
_cell.length_b   1.000
_cell.length_c   1.000
_cell.angle_alpha   90.00
_cell.angle_beta   90.00
_cell.angle_gamma   90.00
#
_symmetry.space_group_name_H-M   'P 1'
#
loop_
_entity.id
_entity.type
_entity.pdbx_description
1 polymer ?
#
loop_
_entity_poly.entity_id
_entity_poly.type
_entity_poly.pdbx_seq_one_letter_code
_entity_poly.pdbx_strand_id
1 'polypeptide(L)'
;MPENFESFIQQHRDAFEEPGPSPRVWDALERELEGGRKGRIVSLMGRNWFKAAVIAVLLVNAAVLFYIAKHKQQQQQDLAVVIPEMQDAKVYYSNRINEKLELINAYPASELGLDSAARQELQLRNDTYKTLENELKNNPGNQRIRGAMIRYYQLKLELLDKILEELQEKHATPSSHTKKQYEAEI
;
A
#
# COMPACT_ATOMS: atom_id res chain seq x y z
N MET A 1 -62.38 -36.21 -34.06
CA MET A 1 -61.71 -35.85 -35.32
C MET A 1 -60.20 -35.83 -35.12
N PRO A 2 -59.51 -36.89 -35.57
CA PRO A 2 -58.10 -36.85 -36.01
C PRO A 2 -57.92 -37.22 -37.52
N GLU A 3 -59.01 -37.50 -38.23
CA GLU A 3 -59.05 -38.01 -39.63
C GLU A 3 -58.30 -37.15 -40.66
N ASN A 4 -58.14 -35.85 -40.39
CA ASN A 4 -57.59 -34.90 -41.36
C ASN A 4 -56.06 -35.02 -41.52
N PHE A 5 -55.36 -35.50 -40.49
CA PHE A 5 -53.90 -35.63 -40.55
C PHE A 5 -53.49 -36.96 -41.17
N GLU A 6 -54.19 -38.05 -40.83
CA GLU A 6 -53.89 -39.37 -41.37
C GLU A 6 -54.14 -39.42 -42.89
N SER A 7 -55.25 -38.82 -43.35
CA SER A 7 -55.54 -38.68 -44.78
C SER A 7 -54.52 -37.80 -45.50
N PHE A 8 -54.07 -36.70 -44.87
CA PHE A 8 -53.01 -35.84 -45.42
C PHE A 8 -51.68 -36.60 -45.57
N ILE A 9 -51.26 -37.34 -44.54
CA ILE A 9 -50.02 -38.14 -44.59
C ILE A 9 -50.12 -39.25 -45.63
N GLN A 10 -51.26 -39.95 -45.72
CA GLN A 10 -51.45 -41.01 -46.72
C GLN A 10 -51.47 -40.45 -48.14
N GLN A 11 -52.12 -39.30 -48.38
CA GLN A 11 -52.19 -38.68 -49.70
C GLN A 11 -50.85 -38.12 -50.18
N HIS A 12 -49.99 -37.69 -49.24
CA HIS A 12 -48.68 -37.14 -49.53
C HIS A 12 -47.52 -38.10 -49.26
N ARG A 13 -47.81 -39.40 -49.04
CA ARG A 13 -46.82 -40.40 -48.65
C ARG A 13 -45.60 -40.44 -49.58
N ASP A 14 -45.84 -40.38 -50.88
CA ASP A 14 -44.77 -40.43 -51.89
C ASP A 14 -43.81 -39.23 -51.79
N ALA A 15 -44.30 -38.07 -51.35
CA ALA A 15 -43.47 -36.88 -51.12
C ALA A 15 -42.62 -36.99 -49.84
N PHE A 16 -42.97 -37.91 -48.93
CA PHE A 16 -42.19 -38.20 -47.72
C PHE A 16 -41.24 -39.39 -47.88
N GLU A 17 -41.45 -40.25 -48.88
CA GLU A 17 -40.61 -41.42 -49.17
C GLU A 17 -39.46 -41.11 -50.16
N GLU A 18 -39.12 -39.82 -50.36
CA GLU A 18 -37.98 -39.45 -51.19
C GLU A 18 -36.69 -40.03 -50.61
N PRO A 19 -35.89 -40.79 -51.39
CA PRO A 19 -34.67 -41.38 -50.89
C PRO A 19 -33.74 -40.27 -50.41
N GLY A 20 -33.41 -40.33 -49.11
CA GLY A 20 -32.55 -39.35 -48.48
C GLY A 20 -31.20 -39.19 -49.18
N PRO A 21 -30.46 -38.10 -48.88
CA PRO A 21 -29.20 -37.82 -49.56
C PRO A 21 -28.21 -38.98 -49.37
N SER A 22 -27.31 -39.13 -50.34
CA SER A 22 -26.36 -40.25 -50.35
C SER A 22 -25.52 -40.30 -49.07
N PRO A 23 -25.03 -41.48 -48.64
CA PRO A 23 -24.20 -41.64 -47.45
C PRO A 23 -22.99 -40.70 -47.42
N ARG A 24 -22.41 -40.38 -48.58
CA ARG A 24 -21.28 -39.45 -48.70
C ARG A 24 -21.63 -38.02 -48.29
N VAL A 25 -22.86 -37.58 -48.54
CA VAL A 25 -23.35 -36.26 -48.13
C VAL A 25 -23.53 -36.23 -46.62
N TRP A 26 -24.04 -37.31 -46.03
CA TRP A 26 -24.12 -37.47 -44.58
C TRP A 26 -22.74 -37.46 -43.91
N ASP A 27 -21.78 -38.22 -44.44
CA ASP A 27 -20.41 -38.25 -43.93
C ASP A 27 -19.73 -36.88 -43.99
N ALA A 28 -19.99 -36.10 -45.05
CA ALA A 28 -19.49 -34.73 -45.18
C ALA A 28 -20.11 -33.80 -44.13
N LEU A 29 -21.42 -33.94 -43.87
CA LEU A 29 -22.15 -33.16 -42.87
C LEU A 29 -21.68 -33.47 -41.45
N GLU A 30 -21.44 -34.75 -41.15
CA GLU A 30 -20.96 -35.20 -39.85
C GLU A 30 -19.55 -34.66 -39.56
N ARG A 31 -18.66 -34.70 -40.56
CA ARG A 31 -17.32 -34.10 -40.45
C ARG A 31 -17.35 -32.58 -40.24
N GLU A 32 -18.30 -31.89 -40.85
CA GLU A 32 -18.45 -30.45 -40.68
C GLU A 32 -19.03 -30.08 -39.30
N LEU A 33 -19.88 -30.94 -38.73
CA LEU A 33 -20.41 -30.80 -37.37
C LEU A 33 -19.37 -31.15 -36.28
N GLU A 34 -18.57 -32.19 -36.48
CA GLU A 34 -17.50 -32.58 -35.54
C GLU A 34 -16.36 -31.55 -35.46
N GLY A 35 -16.21 -30.70 -36.50
CA GLY A 35 -15.25 -29.58 -36.54
C GLY A 35 -15.61 -28.38 -35.64
N GLY A 36 -16.80 -28.39 -35.02
CA GLY A 36 -17.27 -27.36 -34.10
C GLY A 36 -16.47 -27.33 -32.80
N ARG A 37 -15.52 -26.39 -32.69
CA ARG A 37 -14.70 -26.06 -31.51
C ARG A 37 -15.37 -26.47 -30.19
N LYS A 38 -14.80 -27.46 -29.49
CA LYS A 38 -15.12 -27.77 -28.09
C LYS A 38 -15.01 -26.48 -27.27
N GLY A 39 -16.14 -25.83 -27.02
CA GLY A 39 -16.23 -24.66 -26.15
C GLY A 39 -15.65 -25.09 -24.80
N ARG A 40 -14.53 -24.48 -24.39
CA ARG A 40 -13.91 -24.78 -23.11
C ARG A 40 -14.88 -24.32 -22.03
N ILE A 41 -15.65 -25.25 -21.47
CA ILE A 41 -16.61 -24.99 -20.39
C ILE A 41 -15.78 -24.64 -19.16
N VAL A 42 -15.54 -23.35 -18.95
CA VAL A 42 -14.90 -22.89 -17.71
C VAL A 42 -15.94 -23.08 -16.61
N SER A 43 -15.71 -24.08 -15.76
CA SER A 43 -16.61 -24.41 -14.66
C SER A 43 -16.82 -23.18 -13.78
N LEU A 44 -18.08 -22.73 -13.67
CA LEU A 44 -18.50 -21.64 -12.78
C LEU A 44 -18.10 -21.89 -11.31
N MET A 45 -17.87 -23.16 -10.95
CA MET A 45 -17.42 -23.57 -9.62
C MET A 45 -16.02 -23.01 -9.27
N GLY A 46 -15.11 -22.90 -10.24
CA GLY A 46 -13.79 -22.30 -10.04
C GLY A 46 -13.85 -20.80 -9.75
N ARG A 47 -14.83 -20.10 -10.32
CA ARG A 47 -15.02 -18.65 -10.11
C ARG A 47 -15.61 -18.34 -8.73
N ASN A 48 -16.42 -19.24 -8.17
CA ASN A 48 -16.97 -19.08 -6.82
C ASN A 48 -15.94 -19.41 -5.73
N TRP A 49 -15.09 -20.41 -5.95
CA TRP A 49 -13.97 -20.71 -5.05
C TRP A 49 -12.93 -19.59 -5.01
N PHE A 50 -12.66 -18.92 -6.13
CA PHE A 50 -11.79 -17.74 -6.14
C PHE A 50 -12.35 -16.60 -5.26
N LYS A 51 -13.66 -16.32 -5.35
CA LYS A 51 -14.32 -15.33 -4.49
C LYS A 51 -14.25 -15.71 -3.01
N ALA A 52 -14.49 -16.98 -2.68
CA ALA A 52 -14.38 -17.47 -1.31
C ALA A 52 -12.94 -17.36 -0.77
N ALA A 53 -11.94 -17.69 -1.59
CA ALA A 53 -10.53 -17.56 -1.22
C ALA A 53 -10.12 -16.10 -0.96
N VAL A 54 -10.57 -15.16 -1.80
CA VAL A 54 -10.32 -13.72 -1.59
C VAL A 54 -10.94 -13.24 -0.28
N ILE A 55 -12.19 -13.63 0.02
CA ILE A 55 -12.86 -13.26 1.28
C ILE A 55 -12.12 -13.86 2.48
N ALA A 56 -11.71 -15.13 2.40
CA ALA A 56 -10.95 -15.78 3.47
C ALA A 56 -9.62 -15.08 3.73
N VAL A 57 -8.87 -14.72 2.68
CA VAL A 57 -7.61 -13.97 2.80
C VAL A 57 -7.85 -12.59 3.43
N LEU A 58 -8.90 -11.88 3.03
CA LEU A 58 -9.25 -10.58 3.61
C LEU A 58 -9.62 -10.70 5.10
N LEU A 59 -10.40 -11.71 5.48
CA LEU A 59 -10.78 -11.94 6.88
C LEU A 59 -9.58 -12.32 7.73
N VAL A 60 -8.68 -13.18 7.24
CA VAL A 60 -7.43 -13.51 7.92
C VAL A 60 -6.57 -12.27 8.10
N ASN A 61 -6.39 -11.46 7.05
CA ASN A 61 -5.65 -10.20 7.15
C ASN A 61 -6.29 -9.24 8.15
N ALA A 62 -7.61 -9.07 8.11
CA ALA A 62 -8.34 -8.22 9.04
C ALA A 62 -8.18 -8.71 10.50
N ALA A 63 -8.26 -10.01 10.74
CA ALA A 63 -8.06 -10.61 12.06
C ALA A 63 -6.62 -10.40 12.59
N VAL A 64 -5.61 -10.60 11.73
CA VAL A 64 -4.21 -10.35 12.08
C VAL A 64 -3.97 -8.87 12.38
N LEU A 65 -4.48 -7.97 11.55
CA LEU A 65 -4.37 -6.52 11.77
C LEU A 65 -5.07 -6.11 13.07
N PHE A 66 -6.25 -6.65 13.35
CA PHE A 66 -7.00 -6.40 14.58
C PHE A 66 -6.23 -6.90 15.81
N TYR A 67 -5.66 -8.11 15.75
CA TYR A 67 -4.84 -8.67 16.82
C TYR A 67 -3.62 -7.78 17.13
N ILE A 68 -2.88 -7.37 16.09
CA ILE A 68 -1.71 -6.49 16.22
C ILE A 68 -2.12 -5.13 16.80
N ALA A 69 -3.23 -4.54 16.32
CA ALA A 69 -3.73 -3.26 16.80
C ALA A 69 -4.11 -3.33 18.29
N LYS A 70 -4.83 -4.38 18.71
CA LYS A 70 -5.23 -4.57 20.11
C LYS A 70 -4.01 -4.71 21.04
N HIS A 71 -3.01 -5.49 20.64
CA HIS A 71 -1.79 -5.65 21.44
C HIS A 71 -0.98 -4.35 21.56
N LYS A 72 -0.84 -3.58 20.47
CA LYS A 72 -0.19 -2.27 20.51
C LYS A 72 -0.92 -1.29 21.42
N GLN A 73 -2.25 -1.24 21.34
CA GLN A 73 -3.07 -0.34 22.17
C GLN A 73 -2.92 -0.67 23.66
N GLN A 74 -3.01 -1.95 24.04
CA GLN A 74 -2.85 -2.37 25.43
C GLN A 74 -1.45 -2.04 25.97
N GLN A 75 -0.41 -2.27 25.18
CA GLN A 75 0.97 -1.97 25.58
C GLN A 75 1.22 -0.45 25.74
N GLN A 76 0.63 0.38 24.87
CA GLN A 76 0.70 1.83 25.02
C GLN A 76 -0.06 2.32 26.25
N GLN A 77 -1.21 1.71 26.55
CA GLN A 77 -2.01 2.05 27.72
C GLN A 77 -1.29 1.72 29.02
N ASP A 78 -0.67 0.53 29.14
CA ASP A 78 0.11 0.16 30.33
C ASP A 78 1.28 1.14 30.56
N LEU A 79 1.98 1.55 29.50
CA LEU A 79 3.07 2.52 29.62
C LEU A 79 2.59 3.91 30.06
N ALA A 80 1.45 4.36 29.54
CA ALA A 80 0.85 5.65 29.88
C ALA A 80 0.31 5.69 31.33
N VAL A 81 -0.25 4.58 31.80
CA VAL A 81 -0.71 4.44 33.19
C VAL A 81 0.47 4.46 34.18
N VAL A 82 1.60 3.85 33.80
CA VAL A 82 2.77 3.78 34.68
C VAL A 82 3.59 5.08 34.68
N ILE A 83 3.59 5.86 33.60
CA ILE A 83 4.44 7.06 33.47
C ILE A 83 3.74 8.18 32.65
N PRO A 84 2.77 8.90 33.24
CA PRO A 84 2.01 9.93 32.53
C PRO A 84 2.89 11.07 31.97
N GLU A 85 3.92 11.50 32.72
CA GLU A 85 4.83 12.57 32.29
C GLU A 85 5.57 12.25 30.98
N MET A 86 5.88 10.97 30.73
CA MET A 86 6.53 10.55 29.49
C MET A 86 5.60 10.61 28.28
N GLN A 87 4.29 10.44 28.51
CA GLN A 87 3.29 10.53 27.45
C GLN A 87 3.14 11.98 26.98
N ASP A 88 3.07 12.92 27.92
CA ASP A 88 3.00 14.35 27.60
C ASP A 88 4.27 14.83 26.88
N ALA A 89 5.44 14.44 27.39
CA ALA A 89 6.71 14.75 26.73
C ALA A 89 6.77 14.17 25.31
N LYS A 90 6.35 12.91 25.12
CA LYS A 90 6.31 12.27 23.79
C LYS A 90 5.44 13.05 22.82
N VAL A 91 4.22 13.43 23.22
CA VAL A 91 3.31 14.22 22.37
C VAL A 91 3.94 15.56 22.03
N TYR A 92 4.38 16.31 23.05
CA TYR A 92 4.96 17.64 22.87
C TYR A 92 6.18 17.64 21.93
N TYR A 93 7.17 16.77 22.20
CA TYR A 93 8.40 16.73 21.41
C TYR A 93 8.16 16.15 20.01
N SER A 94 7.30 15.13 19.87
CA SER A 94 7.02 14.55 18.55
C SER A 94 6.37 15.53 17.60
N ASN A 95 5.41 16.33 18.09
CA ASN A 95 4.76 17.37 17.28
C ASN A 95 5.78 18.39 16.78
N ARG A 96 6.60 18.95 17.69
CA ARG A 96 7.63 19.94 17.32
C ARG A 96 8.68 19.40 16.35
N ILE A 97 9.10 18.15 16.54
CA ILE A 97 10.06 17.50 15.64
C ILE A 97 9.43 17.31 14.25
N ASN A 98 8.17 16.89 14.18
CA ASN A 98 7.47 16.71 12.92
C ASN A 98 7.26 18.04 12.19
N GLU A 99 6.87 19.10 12.89
CA GLU A 99 6.75 20.45 12.34
C GLU A 99 8.07 20.91 11.70
N LYS A 100 9.20 20.73 12.40
CA LYS A 100 10.52 21.08 11.85
C LYS A 100 10.90 20.21 10.66
N LEU A 101 10.62 18.91 10.71
CA LEU A 101 10.86 18.01 9.59
C LEU A 101 10.04 18.40 8.37
N GLU A 102 8.79 18.83 8.55
CA GLU A 102 7.95 19.32 7.47
C GLU A 102 8.56 20.56 6.81
N LEU A 103 9.04 21.52 7.59
CA LEU A 103 9.76 22.68 7.09
C LEU A 103 11.04 22.30 6.33
N ILE A 104 11.84 21.38 6.87
CA ILE A 104 13.08 20.90 6.22
C ILE A 104 12.76 20.19 4.89
N ASN A 105 11.72 19.36 4.88
CA ASN A 105 11.31 18.61 3.68
C ASN A 105 10.67 19.49 2.59
N ALA A 106 10.32 20.74 2.91
CA ALA A 106 9.87 21.71 1.91
C ALA A 106 11.02 22.20 1.01
N TYR A 107 12.28 22.07 1.46
CA TYR A 107 13.45 22.39 0.65
C TYR A 107 13.80 21.24 -0.31
N PRO A 108 14.24 21.53 -1.54
CA PRO A 108 14.66 20.51 -2.49
C PRO A 108 15.88 19.72 -1.97
N ALA A 109 15.89 18.42 -2.26
CA ALA A 109 16.92 17.50 -1.78
C ALA A 109 18.37 17.90 -2.14
N SER A 110 18.55 18.63 -3.24
CA SER A 110 19.84 19.17 -3.67
C SER A 110 20.39 20.24 -2.72
N GLU A 111 19.53 21.03 -2.07
CA GLU A 111 19.93 22.12 -1.18
C GLU A 111 20.22 21.63 0.24
N LEU A 112 19.56 20.54 0.64
CA LEU A 112 19.83 19.86 1.91
C LEU A 112 21.25 19.31 1.99
N GLY A 113 21.84 18.88 0.85
CA GLY A 113 23.17 18.27 0.82
C GLY A 113 23.27 16.96 1.62
N LEU A 114 22.14 16.36 1.98
CA LEU A 114 22.05 15.12 2.76
C LEU A 114 21.73 13.94 1.84
N ASP A 115 22.47 12.85 1.99
CA ASP A 115 22.15 11.58 1.34
C ASP A 115 20.87 10.94 1.94
N SER A 116 20.45 9.81 1.39
CA SER A 116 19.25 9.11 1.87
C SER A 116 19.38 8.60 3.30
N ALA A 117 20.58 8.15 3.71
CA ALA A 117 20.83 7.62 5.04
C ALA A 117 20.76 8.71 6.12
N ALA A 118 21.40 9.86 5.86
CA ALA A 118 21.33 11.03 6.73
C ALA A 118 19.91 11.57 6.87
N ARG A 119 19.14 11.61 5.77
CA ARG A 119 17.71 11.99 5.83
C ARG A 119 16.87 11.01 6.63
N GLN A 120 17.18 9.72 6.57
CA GLN A 120 16.52 8.72 7.41
C GLN A 120 16.86 8.94 8.89
N GLU A 121 18.10 9.32 9.19
CA GLU A 121 18.51 9.61 10.57
C GLU A 121 17.81 10.85 11.14
N LEU A 122 17.39 11.81 10.30
CA LEU A 122 16.57 12.96 10.72
C LEU A 122 15.15 12.57 11.15
N GLN A 123 14.63 11.42 10.74
CA GLN A 123 13.29 11.01 11.16
C GLN A 123 13.25 10.78 12.68
N LEU A 124 12.10 11.07 13.29
CA LEU A 124 11.91 10.86 14.73
C LEU A 124 12.01 9.39 15.12
N ARG A 125 11.51 8.47 14.29
CA ARG A 125 11.47 7.02 14.55
C ARG A 125 12.68 6.29 13.96
N ASN A 126 13.87 6.86 14.13
CA ASN A 126 15.12 6.19 13.78
C ASN A 126 15.45 5.05 14.76
N ASP A 127 16.53 4.33 14.52
CA ASP A 127 16.85 3.13 15.31
C ASP A 127 17.29 3.46 16.74
N THR A 128 17.91 4.63 16.95
CA THR A 128 18.22 5.17 18.29
C THR A 128 16.93 5.36 19.11
N TYR A 129 15.90 5.96 18.52
CA TYR A 129 14.59 6.12 19.16
C TYR A 129 13.96 4.77 19.52
N LYS A 130 13.94 3.83 18.58
CA LYS A 130 13.33 2.51 18.80
C LYS A 130 14.03 1.74 19.92
N THR A 131 15.36 1.87 20.01
CA THR A 131 16.17 1.27 21.07
C THR A 131 15.77 1.82 22.44
N LEU A 132 15.77 3.15 22.59
CA LEU A 132 15.34 3.80 23.84
C LEU A 132 13.88 3.49 24.20
N GLU A 133 12.98 3.45 23.22
CA GLU A 133 11.57 3.10 23.45
C GLU A 133 11.43 1.64 23.93
N ASN A 134 12.20 0.72 23.37
CA ASN A 134 12.19 -0.68 23.79
C ASN A 134 12.80 -0.87 25.20
N GLU A 135 13.91 -0.19 25.49
CA GLU A 135 14.50 -0.20 26.83
C GLU A 135 13.54 0.34 27.89
N LEU A 136 12.81 1.42 27.57
CA LEU A 136 11.81 2.01 28.46
C LEU A 136 10.60 1.08 28.65
N LYS A 137 10.16 0.38 27.60
CA LYS A 137 9.11 -0.64 27.68
C LYS A 137 9.51 -1.79 28.59
N ASN A 138 10.75 -2.24 28.51
CA ASN A 138 11.26 -3.33 29.34
C ASN A 138 11.56 -2.88 30.78
N ASN A 139 11.78 -1.58 31.01
CA ASN A 139 12.17 -1.02 32.31
C ASN A 139 11.44 0.31 32.59
N PRO A 140 10.10 0.33 32.76
CA PRO A 140 9.33 1.57 32.86
C PRO A 140 9.74 2.44 34.07
N GLY A 141 10.15 1.81 35.18
CA GLY A 141 10.61 2.52 36.38
C GLY A 141 11.96 3.23 36.23
N ASN A 142 12.74 2.97 35.18
CA ASN A 142 14.12 3.44 35.08
C ASN A 142 14.21 4.92 34.68
N GLN A 143 14.54 5.77 35.65
CA GLN A 143 14.72 7.22 35.48
C GLN A 143 15.82 7.59 34.47
N ARG A 144 16.89 6.79 34.37
CA ARG A 144 17.99 7.05 33.44
C ARG A 144 17.53 6.93 31.99
N ILE A 145 16.72 5.91 31.69
CA ILE A 145 16.18 5.70 30.34
C ILE A 145 15.19 6.83 29.99
N ARG A 146 14.35 7.25 30.95
CA ARG A 146 13.47 8.42 30.77
C ARG A 146 14.27 9.68 30.46
N GLY A 147 15.29 9.98 31.25
CA GLY A 147 16.17 11.12 31.03
C GLY A 147 16.88 11.06 29.68
N ALA A 148 17.36 9.88 29.27
CA ALA A 148 17.97 9.66 27.96
C ALA A 148 16.98 9.93 26.81
N MET A 149 15.72 9.51 26.95
CA MET A 149 14.66 9.76 25.97
C MET A 149 14.33 11.26 25.82
N ILE A 150 14.22 11.98 26.94
CA ILE A 150 14.03 13.44 26.92
C ILE A 150 15.24 14.14 26.29
N ARG A 151 16.45 13.72 26.66
CA ARG A 151 17.69 14.27 26.09
C ARG A 151 17.79 14.02 24.59
N TYR A 152 17.40 12.83 24.13
CA TYR A 152 17.31 12.50 22.72
C TYR A 152 16.39 13.48 21.98
N TYR A 153 15.19 13.72 22.49
CA TYR A 153 14.27 14.69 21.88
C TYR A 153 14.84 16.11 21.80
N GLN A 154 15.48 16.57 22.87
CA GLN A 154 16.10 17.89 22.92
C GLN A 154 17.23 18.03 21.88
N LEU A 155 18.13 17.05 21.82
CA LEU A 155 19.21 17.03 20.83
C LEU A 155 18.68 16.96 19.40
N LYS A 156 17.59 16.23 19.20
CA LYS A 156 16.94 16.13 17.89
C LYS A 156 16.37 17.48 17.45
N LEU A 157 15.69 18.20 18.35
CA LEU A 157 15.19 19.54 18.05
C LEU A 157 16.34 20.50 17.74
N GLU A 158 17.38 20.51 18.57
CA GLU A 158 18.56 21.35 18.36
C GLU A 158 19.22 21.11 17.00
N LEU A 159 19.35 19.84 16.59
CA LEU A 159 19.86 19.48 15.27
C LEU A 159 18.98 20.01 14.15
N LEU A 160 17.66 19.81 14.24
CA LEU A 160 16.72 20.26 13.20
C LEU A 160 16.65 21.79 13.13
N ASP A 161 16.78 22.47 14.27
CA ASP A 161 16.88 23.94 14.33
C ASP A 161 18.12 24.44 13.59
N LYS A 162 19.29 23.86 13.85
CA LYS A 162 20.54 24.21 13.15
C LYS A 162 20.45 23.97 11.65
N ILE A 163 19.80 22.89 11.22
CA ILE A 163 19.60 22.61 9.80
C ILE A 163 18.70 23.67 9.16
N LEU A 164 17.60 24.03 9.83
CA LEU A 164 16.71 25.09 9.33
C LEU A 164 17.39 26.45 9.26
N GLU A 165 18.20 26.80 10.26
CA GLU A 165 19.00 28.04 10.29
C GLU A 165 19.95 28.10 9.10
N GLU A 166 20.77 27.05 8.88
CA GLU A 166 21.70 26.97 7.76
C GLU A 166 20.99 27.04 6.39
N LEU A 167 19.82 26.40 6.24
CA LEU A 167 19.01 26.51 5.03
C LEU A 167 18.52 27.95 4.85
N GLN A 168 17.92 28.54 5.88
CA GLN A 168 17.41 29.91 5.82
C GLN A 168 18.51 30.93 5.49
N GLU A 169 19.70 30.80 6.07
CA GLU A 169 20.85 31.66 5.75
C GLU A 169 21.25 31.57 4.28
N LYS A 170 21.39 30.36 3.72
CA LYS A 170 21.70 30.17 2.29
C LYS A 170 20.66 30.81 1.36
N HIS A 171 19.38 30.81 1.76
CA HIS A 171 18.29 31.40 0.98
C HIS A 171 18.09 32.90 1.21
N ALA A 172 18.45 33.42 2.40
CA ALA A 172 18.31 34.82 2.75
C ALA A 172 19.44 35.70 2.19
N THR A 173 20.62 35.13 1.93
CA THR A 173 21.67 35.85 1.20
C THR A 173 21.40 35.80 -0.30
N PRO A 174 20.98 36.90 -0.96
CA PRO A 174 20.93 36.92 -2.42
C PRO A 174 22.36 36.73 -2.94
N SER A 175 22.49 35.94 -3.99
CA SER A 175 23.67 35.69 -4.81
C SER A 175 24.38 36.99 -5.25
N SER A 176 25.16 37.60 -4.34
CA SER A 176 25.90 38.85 -4.59
C SER A 176 27.31 38.62 -5.14
N HIS A 177 27.64 37.41 -5.64
CA HIS A 177 28.98 37.08 -6.12
C HIS A 177 29.16 37.10 -7.66
N THR A 178 28.18 37.51 -8.46
CA THR A 178 28.32 37.49 -9.94
C THR A 178 28.54 38.87 -10.60
N LYS A 179 28.71 39.97 -9.87
CA LYS A 179 28.97 41.30 -10.50
C LYS A 179 30.06 42.11 -9.78
N LYS A 180 31.33 41.70 -9.87
CA LYS A 180 32.49 42.58 -9.62
C LYS A 180 33.73 42.22 -10.47
N GLN A 181 33.54 41.82 -11.72
CA GLN A 181 34.69 41.52 -12.63
C GLN A 181 34.64 42.24 -13.99
N TYR A 182 33.85 43.32 -14.15
CA TYR A 182 33.81 44.06 -15.42
C TYR A 182 34.14 45.56 -15.31
N GLU A 183 34.60 46.06 -14.16
CA GLU A 183 34.96 47.49 -13.99
C GLU A 183 36.46 47.75 -13.82
N ALA A 184 37.32 46.81 -14.21
CA ALA A 184 38.79 46.97 -14.13
C ALA A 184 39.50 47.07 -15.49
N GLU A 185 38.79 47.34 -16.58
CA GLU A 185 39.38 47.70 -17.87
C GLU A 185 38.64 48.90 -18.49
N ILE A 186 39.00 50.11 -18.04
CA ILE A 186 39.06 51.33 -18.85
C ILE A 186 40.30 52.11 -18.43
#